data_AF-A0A0A1XFS6-F1
#
_entry.id   AF-A0A0A1XFS6-F1
#
_cell.length_a   1.000
_cell.length_b   1.000
_cell.length_c   1.000
_cell.angle_alpha   90.00
_cell.angle_beta   90.00
_cell.angle_gamma   90.00
#
_symmetry.space_group_name_H-M   'P 1'
#
loop_
_entity.id
_entity.type
_entity.pdbx_description
1 polymer ?
#
loop_
_entity_poly.entity_id
_entity_poly.type
_entity_poly.pdbx_seq_one_letter_code
_entity_poly.pdbx_strand_id
1 'polypeptide(L)'
;METEKVQEKTKTAAEKLSERKARLRELHKQRQEARTQNNHEVIAEDARKKLPNNWEARRRQAEWLIADEKAREEATQEGKDYDRLKLLSVSAVDAERIEKKKRKQNPDLGFSTFEAQTARQYNRLVKNLPPRDMAKYEQQKEELGEAFYGGPNTILQGLVKDKKSSIDNMAKDLEQQIERRKKYSRRRTYNDDADVDFINERNSKFNKKLHRFYGEHTAEIKQNLERGTAI
;
A
#
# COMPACT_ATOMS: atom_id res chain seq x y z
N MET A 1 -36.70 -2.10 72.75
CA MET A 1 -36.59 -0.65 72.99
C MET A 1 -35.88 -0.09 71.77
N GLU A 2 -36.33 0.88 70.99
CA GLU A 2 -37.50 1.74 70.90
C GLU A 2 -37.40 2.24 69.44
N THR A 3 -38.47 2.12 68.65
CA THR A 3 -38.49 2.75 67.34
C THR A 3 -38.65 4.26 67.57
N GLU A 4 -37.55 5.01 67.44
CA GLU A 4 -37.56 6.46 67.44
C GLU A 4 -38.43 6.94 66.27
N LYS A 5 -39.70 7.23 66.57
CA LYS A 5 -40.57 8.01 65.71
C LYS A 5 -39.95 9.39 65.57
N VAL A 6 -39.23 9.60 64.47
CA VAL A 6 -38.80 10.92 64.02
C VAL A 6 -40.06 11.77 63.90
N GLN A 7 -40.26 12.68 64.86
CA GLN A 7 -41.32 13.66 64.83
C GLN A 7 -41.13 14.53 63.58
N GLU A 8 -42.01 14.36 62.59
CA GLU A 8 -42.13 15.30 61.49
C GLU A 8 -42.55 16.65 62.06
N LYS A 9 -41.59 17.53 62.30
CA LYS A 9 -41.85 18.95 62.54
C LYS A 9 -42.64 19.44 61.32
N THR A 10 -43.89 19.84 61.54
CA THR A 10 -44.77 20.34 60.49
C THR A 10 -44.20 21.65 59.95
N LYS A 11 -43.40 21.54 58.89
CA LYS A 11 -42.79 22.70 58.21
C LYS A 11 -43.87 23.70 57.85
N THR A 12 -43.59 24.97 58.06
CA THR A 12 -44.51 26.05 57.69
C THR A 12 -44.74 26.07 56.18
N ALA A 13 -45.87 26.59 55.72
CA ALA A 13 -46.19 26.63 54.29
C ALA A 13 -45.12 27.35 53.45
N ALA A 14 -44.45 28.35 54.04
CA ALA A 14 -43.35 29.09 53.41
C ALA A 14 -42.08 28.23 53.22
N GLU A 15 -41.72 27.42 54.22
CA GLU A 15 -40.58 26.49 54.14
C GLU A 15 -40.84 25.39 53.11
N LYS A 16 -42.05 24.81 53.09
CA LYS A 16 -42.47 23.83 52.07
C LYS A 16 -42.43 24.42 50.65
N LEU A 17 -42.79 25.69 50.49
CA LEU A 17 -42.68 26.39 49.20
C LEU A 17 -41.22 26.61 48.80
N SER A 18 -40.34 26.95 49.75
CA SER A 18 -38.91 27.15 49.51
C SER A 18 -38.21 25.84 49.08
N GLU A 19 -38.54 24.72 49.72
CA GLU A 19 -38.03 23.38 49.36
C GLU A 19 -38.54 22.96 47.98
N ARG A 20 -39.81 23.21 47.67
CA ARG A 20 -40.38 22.97 46.34
C ARG A 20 -39.67 23.80 45.27
N LYS A 21 -39.34 25.06 45.54
CA LYS A 21 -38.57 25.94 44.64
C LYS A 21 -37.10 25.50 44.50
N ALA A 22 -36.47 24.99 45.56
CA ALA A 22 -35.13 24.44 45.51
C ALA A 22 -35.08 23.16 44.66
N ARG A 23 -36.01 22.22 44.90
CA ARG A 23 -36.18 21.01 44.09
C ARG A 23 -36.47 21.32 42.62
N LEU A 24 -37.29 22.34 42.34
CA LEU A 24 -37.54 22.80 40.96
C LEU A 24 -36.25 23.32 40.28
N ARG A 25 -35.42 24.10 41.00
CA ARG A 25 -34.13 24.59 40.49
C ARG A 25 -33.17 23.44 40.20
N GLU A 26 -33.11 22.45 41.09
CA GLU A 26 -32.30 21.25 40.90
C GLU A 26 -32.77 20.43 39.69
N LEU A 27 -34.09 20.24 39.53
CA LEU A 27 -34.65 19.59 38.34
C LEU A 27 -34.34 20.38 37.06
N HIS A 28 -34.35 21.72 37.11
CA HIS A 28 -33.93 22.55 35.98
C HIS A 28 -32.45 22.39 35.65
N LYS A 29 -31.59 22.30 36.67
CA LYS A 29 -30.16 22.04 36.53
C LYS A 29 -29.91 20.67 35.90
N GLN A 30 -30.52 19.62 36.44
CA GLN A 30 -30.43 18.25 35.88
C GLN A 30 -30.96 18.19 34.45
N ARG A 31 -32.08 18.89 34.15
CA ARG A 31 -32.60 18.99 32.78
C ARG A 31 -31.63 19.70 31.85
N GLN A 32 -30.96 20.75 32.32
CA GLN A 32 -29.98 21.48 31.54
C GLN A 32 -28.71 20.63 31.31
N GLU A 33 -28.23 19.93 32.33
CA GLU A 33 -27.11 18.99 32.24
C GLU A 33 -27.40 17.87 31.23
N ALA A 34 -28.57 17.24 31.34
CA ALA A 34 -29.01 16.23 30.38
C ALA A 34 -29.08 16.77 28.94
N ARG A 35 -29.59 18.00 28.74
CA ARG A 35 -29.59 18.65 27.42
C ARG A 35 -28.17 18.87 26.89
N THR A 36 -27.25 19.32 27.74
CA THR A 36 -25.86 19.55 27.33
C THR A 36 -25.12 18.27 27.01
N GLN A 37 -25.32 17.20 27.80
CA GLN A 37 -24.73 15.89 27.57
C GLN A 37 -25.26 15.27 26.28
N ASN A 38 -26.58 15.28 26.08
CA ASN A 38 -27.18 14.79 24.83
C ASN A 38 -26.66 15.55 23.61
N ASN A 39 -26.55 16.89 23.69
CA ASN A 39 -26.00 17.68 22.59
C ASN A 39 -24.51 17.35 22.33
N HIS A 40 -23.72 17.16 23.39
CA HIS A 40 -22.32 16.77 23.27
C HIS A 40 -22.16 15.39 22.61
N GLU A 41 -22.98 14.42 23.00
CA GLU A 41 -22.98 13.07 22.43
C GLU A 41 -23.40 13.09 20.95
N VAL A 42 -24.46 13.83 20.60
CA VAL A 42 -24.88 13.98 19.19
C VAL A 42 -23.78 14.58 18.33
N ILE A 43 -23.09 15.61 18.83
CA ILE A 43 -21.95 16.23 18.14
C ILE A 43 -20.78 15.24 18.02
N ALA A 44 -20.48 14.47 19.07
CA ALA A 44 -19.41 13.48 19.06
C ALA A 44 -19.70 12.32 18.10
N GLU A 45 -20.95 11.87 18.00
CA GLU A 45 -21.38 10.86 17.03
C GLU A 45 -21.29 11.38 15.59
N ASP A 46 -21.75 12.61 15.32
CA ASP A 46 -21.62 13.23 14.00
C ASP A 46 -20.15 13.42 13.62
N ALA A 47 -19.30 13.83 14.56
CA ALA A 47 -17.85 13.88 14.38
C ALA A 47 -17.29 12.49 14.04
N ARG A 48 -17.69 11.43 14.75
CA ARG A 48 -17.27 10.04 14.45
C ARG A 48 -17.71 9.59 13.07
N LYS A 49 -18.92 9.93 12.64
CA LYS A 49 -19.46 9.59 11.31
C LYS A 49 -18.74 10.35 10.19
N LYS A 50 -18.27 11.58 10.46
CA LYS A 50 -17.51 12.40 9.51
C LYS A 50 -16.05 11.98 9.39
N LEU A 51 -15.52 11.17 10.30
CA LEU A 51 -14.15 10.70 10.24
C LEU A 51 -13.97 9.73 9.06
N PRO A 52 -12.85 9.85 8.31
CA PRO A 52 -12.48 8.83 7.34
C PRO A 52 -12.29 7.47 8.01
N ASN A 53 -12.65 6.38 7.31
CA ASN A 53 -12.48 5.00 7.80
C ASN A 53 -11.05 4.64 8.23
N ASN A 54 -10.03 5.39 7.77
CA ASN A 54 -8.62 5.18 8.13
C ASN A 54 -8.10 6.10 9.25
N TRP A 55 -8.96 6.90 9.88
CA TRP A 55 -8.56 7.90 10.87
C TRP A 55 -7.82 7.30 12.07
N GLU A 56 -8.34 6.22 12.65
CA GLU A 56 -7.71 5.56 13.79
C GLU A 56 -6.34 4.97 13.44
N ALA A 57 -6.21 4.41 12.24
CA ALA A 57 -4.93 3.91 11.75
C ALA A 57 -3.92 5.05 11.59
N ARG A 58 -4.36 6.20 11.04
CA ARG A 58 -3.53 7.40 10.88
C ARG A 58 -3.11 7.98 12.24
N ARG A 59 -4.03 8.02 13.19
CA ARG A 59 -3.77 8.47 14.57
C ARG A 59 -2.76 7.55 15.24
N ARG A 60 -2.95 6.22 15.19
CA ARG A 60 -2.01 5.24 15.74
C ARG A 60 -0.63 5.37 15.10
N GLN A 61 -0.56 5.61 13.79
CA GLN A 61 0.70 5.85 13.09
C GLN A 61 1.38 7.13 13.57
N ALA A 62 0.63 8.22 13.78
CA ALA A 62 1.17 9.47 14.30
C ALA A 62 1.67 9.32 15.75
N GLU A 63 0.89 8.66 16.61
CA GLU A 63 1.30 8.34 17.99
C GLU A 63 2.57 7.47 18.00
N TRP A 64 2.66 6.48 17.11
CA TRP A 64 3.86 5.65 16.96
C TRP A 64 5.08 6.45 16.48
N LEU A 65 4.91 7.37 15.52
CA LEU A 65 5.99 8.23 15.03
C LEU A 65 6.53 9.14 16.14
N ILE A 66 5.64 9.78 16.90
CA ILE A 66 6.01 10.64 18.03
C ILE A 66 6.75 9.82 19.10
N ALA A 67 6.28 8.61 19.40
CA ALA A 67 6.93 7.73 20.35
C ALA A 67 8.32 7.25 19.86
N ASP A 68 8.46 6.93 18.57
CA ASP A 68 9.73 6.52 17.95
C ASP A 68 10.75 7.67 17.93
N GLU A 69 10.30 8.90 17.62
CA GLU A 69 11.13 10.11 17.68
C GLU A 69 11.62 10.39 19.10
N LYS A 70 10.73 10.36 20.10
CA LYS A 70 11.11 10.52 21.51
C LYS A 70 12.12 9.47 21.96
N ALA A 71 11.88 8.20 21.62
CA ALA A 71 12.80 7.12 21.98
C ALA A 71 14.17 7.27 21.28
N ARG A 72 14.20 7.82 20.06
CA ARG A 72 15.44 8.16 19.34
C ARG A 72 16.18 9.32 20.03
N GLU A 73 15.47 10.36 20.46
CA GLU A 73 16.05 11.49 21.22
C GLU A 73 16.60 11.06 22.59
N GLU A 74 15.89 10.21 23.32
CA GLU A 74 16.35 9.65 24.59
C GLU A 74 17.61 8.80 24.39
N ALA A 75 17.64 7.93 23.36
CA ALA A 75 18.81 7.13 23.04
C ALA A 75 20.03 7.98 22.64
N THR A 76 19.84 9.06 21.88
CA THR A 76 20.94 9.96 21.51
C THR A 76 21.45 10.77 22.71
N GLN A 77 20.59 11.19 23.63
CA GLN A 77 20.99 11.83 24.89
C GLN A 77 21.81 10.88 25.78
N GLU A 78 21.47 9.60 25.80
CA GLU A 78 22.24 8.56 26.49
C GLU A 78 23.52 8.15 25.75
N GLY A 79 23.77 8.67 24.54
CA GLY A 79 24.92 8.32 23.71
C GLY A 79 24.86 6.91 23.08
N LYS A 80 23.67 6.32 22.99
CA LYS A 80 23.43 5.00 22.40
C LYS A 80 22.88 5.10 20.97
N ASP A 81 23.16 4.08 20.17
CA ASP A 81 22.59 3.94 18.82
C ASP A 81 21.18 3.33 18.91
N TYR A 82 20.16 4.16 18.60
CA TYR A 82 18.75 3.78 18.64
C TYR A 82 18.42 2.59 17.73
N ASP A 83 18.99 2.56 16.52
CA ASP A 83 18.64 1.53 15.54
C ASP A 83 19.18 0.16 16.01
N ARG A 84 20.35 0.15 16.67
CA ARG A 84 20.88 -1.05 17.32
C ARG A 84 20.01 -1.49 18.50
N LEU A 85 19.64 -0.58 19.41
CA LEU A 85 18.77 -0.90 20.56
C LEU A 85 17.42 -1.48 20.11
N LYS A 86 16.82 -0.89 19.07
CA LYS A 86 15.58 -1.38 18.47
C LYS A 86 15.75 -2.80 17.93
N LEU A 87 16.84 -3.10 17.22
CA LEU A 87 17.11 -4.44 16.71
C LEU A 87 17.29 -5.49 17.81
N LEU A 88 17.85 -5.13 18.98
CA LEU A 88 17.93 -6.06 20.12
C LEU A 88 16.56 -6.51 20.63
N SER A 89 15.53 -5.66 20.51
CA SER A 89 14.17 -5.99 20.95
C SER A 89 13.38 -6.84 19.94
N VAL A 90 13.88 -6.97 18.70
CA VAL A 90 13.19 -7.72 17.64
C VAL A 90 13.51 -9.21 17.76
N SER A 91 12.48 -10.03 17.97
CA SER A 91 12.62 -11.48 17.98
C SER A 91 13.01 -12.03 16.60
N ALA A 92 13.69 -13.19 16.54
CA ALA A 92 14.05 -13.83 15.27
C ALA A 92 12.81 -14.12 14.38
N VAL A 93 11.69 -14.50 15.00
CA VAL A 93 10.42 -14.76 14.31
C VAL A 93 9.84 -13.49 13.69
N ASP A 94 9.91 -12.36 14.42
CA ASP A 94 9.43 -11.08 13.92
C ASP A 94 10.35 -10.53 12.82
N ALA A 95 11.67 -10.72 12.95
CA ALA A 95 12.62 -10.38 11.91
C ALA A 95 12.32 -11.14 10.60
N GLU A 96 12.09 -12.46 10.65
CA GLU A 96 11.70 -13.25 9.48
C GLU A 96 10.37 -12.79 8.87
N ARG A 97 9.39 -12.45 9.71
CA ARG A 97 8.10 -11.94 9.24
C ARG A 97 8.25 -10.59 8.56
N ILE A 98 9.10 -9.71 9.09
CA ILE A 98 9.43 -8.41 8.50
C ILE A 98 10.16 -8.62 7.16
N GLU A 99 11.16 -9.50 7.11
CA GLU A 99 11.88 -9.89 5.90
C GLU A 99 10.94 -10.41 4.80
N LYS A 100 9.98 -11.28 5.15
CA LYS A 100 8.97 -11.79 4.21
C LYS A 100 8.01 -10.69 3.72
N LYS A 101 7.70 -9.71 4.57
CA LYS A 101 6.87 -8.55 4.22
C LYS A 101 7.62 -7.50 3.39
N LYS A 102 8.95 -7.44 3.49
CA LYS A 102 9.75 -6.57 2.61
C LYS A 102 9.53 -7.01 1.17
N ARG A 103 9.05 -6.07 0.35
CA ARG A 103 8.88 -6.32 -1.08
C ARG A 103 10.26 -6.56 -1.68
N LYS A 104 10.50 -7.76 -2.22
CA LYS A 104 11.70 -8.04 -3.03
C LYS A 104 11.65 -7.11 -4.24
N GLN A 105 12.49 -6.08 -4.25
CA GLN A 105 12.57 -5.13 -5.34
C GLN A 105 13.33 -5.78 -6.50
N ASN A 106 12.77 -5.73 -7.70
CA ASN A 106 13.44 -6.13 -8.94
C ASN A 106 13.33 -4.95 -9.93
N PRO A 107 14.06 -3.85 -9.69
CA PRO A 107 14.02 -2.67 -10.55
C PRO A 107 14.51 -3.02 -11.96
N ASP A 108 14.04 -2.28 -12.96
CA ASP A 108 14.57 -2.38 -14.31
C ASP A 108 15.82 -1.53 -14.43
N LEU A 109 16.98 -2.15 -14.66
CA LEU A 109 18.27 -1.47 -14.81
C LEU A 109 18.48 -0.90 -16.22
N GLY A 110 17.50 -1.11 -17.13
CA GLY A 110 17.61 -0.70 -18.52
C GLY A 110 17.93 -1.87 -19.45
N PHE A 111 17.90 -1.58 -20.75
CA PHE A 111 18.24 -2.57 -21.79
C PHE A 111 19.77 -2.75 -21.84
N SER A 112 20.25 -3.96 -21.58
CA SER A 112 21.65 -4.35 -21.79
C SER A 112 21.80 -5.24 -23.03
N THR A 113 21.31 -6.48 -22.95
CA THR A 113 21.30 -7.45 -24.05
C THR A 113 19.94 -8.14 -24.15
N PHE A 114 19.63 -8.67 -25.34
CA PHE A 114 18.41 -9.46 -25.55
C PHE A 114 18.39 -10.72 -24.69
N GLU A 115 19.56 -11.33 -24.43
CA GLU A 115 19.68 -12.50 -23.57
C GLU A 115 19.33 -12.17 -22.12
N ALA A 116 19.86 -11.08 -21.57
CA ALA A 116 19.55 -10.65 -20.20
C ALA A 116 18.05 -10.34 -20.03
N GLN A 117 17.43 -9.69 -21.03
CA GLN A 117 15.99 -9.47 -21.02
C GLN A 117 15.19 -10.76 -21.11
N THR A 118 15.64 -11.72 -21.92
CA THR A 118 15.01 -13.04 -22.06
C THR A 118 15.10 -13.82 -20.76
N ALA A 119 16.27 -13.85 -20.11
CA ALA A 119 16.47 -14.48 -18.81
C ALA A 119 15.56 -13.85 -17.73
N ARG A 120 15.45 -12.51 -17.71
CA ARG A 120 14.55 -11.81 -16.78
C ARG A 120 13.08 -12.13 -17.05
N GLN A 121 12.67 -12.18 -18.31
CA GLN A 121 11.31 -12.61 -18.69
C GLN A 121 11.05 -14.04 -18.25
N TYR A 122 11.98 -14.97 -18.54
CA TYR A 122 11.89 -16.38 -18.19
C TYR A 122 11.75 -16.58 -16.69
N ASN A 123 12.62 -15.97 -15.87
CA ASN A 123 12.55 -16.05 -14.41
C ASN A 123 11.21 -15.54 -13.87
N ARG A 124 10.65 -14.49 -14.47
CA ARG A 124 9.31 -14.00 -14.13
C ARG A 124 8.23 -14.99 -14.50
N LEU A 125 8.29 -15.61 -15.69
CA LEU A 125 7.33 -16.63 -16.11
C LEU A 125 7.39 -17.84 -15.19
N VAL A 126 8.58 -18.36 -14.91
CA VAL A 126 8.80 -19.47 -13.96
C VAL A 126 8.20 -19.19 -12.59
N LYS A 127 8.38 -17.97 -12.08
CA LYS A 127 7.78 -17.57 -10.80
C LYS A 127 6.24 -17.48 -10.85
N ASN A 128 5.67 -17.18 -12.01
CA ASN A 128 4.23 -17.06 -12.21
C ASN A 128 3.56 -18.39 -12.60
N LEU A 129 4.33 -19.45 -12.87
CA LEU A 129 3.75 -20.75 -13.15
C LEU A 129 2.87 -21.21 -11.97
N PRO A 130 1.74 -21.87 -12.25
CA PRO A 130 0.92 -22.44 -11.19
C PRO A 130 1.76 -23.46 -10.39
N PRO A 131 1.48 -23.60 -9.08
CA PRO A 131 2.14 -24.60 -8.26
C PRO A 131 1.92 -25.99 -8.88
N ARG A 132 2.95 -26.82 -8.81
CA ARG A 132 2.91 -28.16 -9.37
C ARG A 132 1.92 -29.04 -8.63
N ASP A 133 1.00 -29.63 -9.38
CA ASP A 133 0.08 -30.64 -8.88
C ASP A 133 0.83 -31.98 -8.71
N MET A 134 1.06 -32.36 -7.46
CA MET A 134 1.82 -33.55 -7.12
C MET A 134 1.08 -34.84 -7.47
N ALA A 135 -0.25 -34.87 -7.33
CA ALA A 135 -1.04 -36.05 -7.68
C ALA A 135 -0.99 -36.32 -9.18
N LYS A 136 -1.10 -35.27 -10.01
CA LYS A 136 -0.93 -35.39 -11.46
C LYS A 136 0.48 -35.86 -11.82
N TYR A 137 1.50 -35.36 -11.13
CA TYR A 137 2.88 -35.76 -11.36
C TYR A 137 3.13 -37.24 -11.03
N GLU A 138 2.60 -37.73 -9.92
CA GLU A 138 2.71 -39.13 -9.51
C GLU A 138 2.01 -40.06 -10.50
N GLN A 139 0.79 -39.70 -10.95
CA GLN A 139 0.08 -40.44 -12.00
C GLN A 139 0.90 -40.53 -13.29
N GLN A 140 1.46 -39.40 -13.76
CA GLN A 140 2.30 -39.38 -14.96
C GLN A 140 3.59 -40.20 -14.80
N LYS A 141 4.15 -40.22 -13.59
CA LYS A 141 5.33 -41.03 -13.27
C LYS A 141 5.02 -42.53 -13.32
N GLU A 142 3.88 -42.95 -12.80
CA GLU A 142 3.43 -44.35 -12.86
C GLU A 142 3.11 -44.77 -14.32
N GLU A 143 2.40 -43.93 -15.07
CA GLU A 143 2.03 -44.21 -16.48
C GLU A 143 3.26 -44.36 -17.39
N LEU A 144 4.26 -43.49 -17.23
CA LEU A 144 5.44 -43.45 -18.10
C LEU A 144 6.62 -44.29 -17.59
N GLY A 145 6.60 -44.72 -16.32
CA GLY A 145 7.64 -45.58 -15.73
C GLY A 145 9.05 -45.03 -15.92
N GLU A 146 9.95 -45.83 -16.52
CA GLU A 146 11.33 -45.43 -16.78
C GLU A 146 11.44 -44.33 -17.85
N ALA A 147 10.50 -44.28 -18.79
CA ALA A 147 10.45 -43.24 -19.82
C ALA A 147 10.20 -41.84 -19.24
N PHE A 148 9.61 -41.76 -18.05
CA PHE A 148 9.32 -40.51 -17.35
C PHE A 148 10.56 -39.63 -17.13
N TYR A 149 11.71 -40.25 -16.88
CA TYR A 149 12.96 -39.54 -16.56
C TYR A 149 13.78 -39.15 -17.80
N GLY A 150 13.33 -39.53 -19.00
CA GLY A 150 13.91 -39.06 -20.27
C GLY A 150 15.38 -39.42 -20.44
N GLY A 151 15.69 -40.72 -20.50
CA GLY A 151 17.03 -41.19 -20.81
C GLY A 151 17.49 -40.82 -22.23
N PRO A 152 18.78 -41.06 -22.58
CA PRO A 152 19.39 -40.59 -23.83
C PRO A 152 18.65 -40.98 -25.13
N ASN A 153 17.92 -42.09 -25.12
CA ASN A 153 17.20 -42.64 -26.28
C ASN A 153 15.71 -42.88 -26.02
N THR A 154 15.11 -42.19 -25.05
CA THR A 154 13.68 -42.38 -24.72
C THR A 154 12.79 -41.64 -25.73
N ILE A 155 11.94 -42.38 -26.44
CA ILE A 155 10.95 -41.79 -27.36
C ILE A 155 9.63 -41.58 -26.61
N LEU A 156 9.30 -40.32 -26.32
CA LEU A 156 8.05 -39.91 -25.65
C LEU A 156 6.91 -39.58 -26.62
N GLN A 157 7.23 -39.48 -27.91
CA GLN A 157 6.28 -39.04 -28.93
C GLN A 157 5.19 -40.10 -29.14
N GLY A 158 3.95 -39.74 -28.79
CA GLY A 158 2.77 -40.62 -28.86
C GLY A 158 2.34 -41.24 -27.52
N LEU A 159 3.21 -41.22 -26.50
CA LEU A 159 2.88 -41.72 -25.15
C LEU A 159 2.12 -40.68 -24.31
N VAL A 160 2.45 -39.40 -24.48
CA VAL A 160 1.83 -38.31 -23.73
C VAL A 160 0.82 -37.58 -24.62
N LYS A 161 -0.42 -37.47 -24.14
CA LYS A 161 -1.46 -36.65 -24.75
C LYS A 161 -1.81 -35.48 -23.84
N ASP A 162 -1.66 -34.27 -24.36
CA ASP A 162 -1.99 -33.07 -23.60
C ASP A 162 -3.49 -32.94 -23.34
N LYS A 163 -3.83 -32.63 -22.09
CA LYS A 163 -5.21 -32.32 -21.70
C LYS A 163 -5.58 -30.96 -22.29
N LYS A 164 -6.81 -30.83 -22.81
CA LYS A 164 -7.32 -29.56 -23.36
C LYS A 164 -7.16 -28.38 -22.41
N SER A 165 -7.41 -28.58 -21.11
CA SER A 165 -7.22 -27.54 -20.09
C SER A 165 -5.77 -27.04 -19.97
N SER A 166 -4.78 -27.90 -20.23
CA SER A 166 -3.36 -27.51 -20.20
C SER A 166 -3.00 -26.67 -21.42
N ILE A 167 -3.55 -26.99 -22.58
CA ILE A 167 -3.42 -26.20 -23.81
C ILE A 167 -4.08 -24.83 -23.63
N ASP A 168 -5.29 -24.78 -23.08
CA ASP A 168 -6.01 -23.52 -22.84
C ASP A 168 -5.25 -22.61 -21.86
N ASN A 169 -4.62 -23.17 -20.82
CA ASN A 169 -3.79 -22.42 -19.88
C ASN A 169 -2.52 -21.86 -20.55
N MET A 170 -1.88 -22.64 -21.42
CA MET A 170 -0.73 -22.18 -22.21
C MET A 170 -1.12 -21.03 -23.15
N ALA A 171 -2.25 -21.16 -23.85
CA ALA A 171 -2.75 -20.12 -24.76
C ALA A 171 -3.02 -18.81 -24.00
N LYS A 172 -3.68 -18.88 -22.83
CA LYS A 172 -3.92 -17.72 -21.96
C LYS A 172 -2.61 -17.05 -21.51
N ASP A 173 -1.60 -17.83 -21.14
CA ASP A 173 -0.30 -17.26 -20.75
C ASP A 173 0.37 -16.55 -21.94
N LEU A 174 0.33 -17.13 -23.14
CA LEU A 174 0.84 -16.49 -24.35
C LEU A 174 0.12 -15.17 -24.67
N GLU A 175 -1.20 -15.12 -24.55
CA GLU A 175 -1.97 -13.88 -24.70
C GLU A 175 -1.53 -12.81 -23.70
N GLN A 176 -1.37 -13.18 -22.43
CA GLN A 176 -0.86 -12.28 -21.40
C GLN A 176 0.56 -11.80 -21.70
N GLN A 177 1.43 -12.66 -22.23
CA GLN A 177 2.78 -12.29 -22.65
C GLN A 177 2.74 -11.27 -23.80
N ILE A 178 1.87 -11.47 -24.79
CA ILE A 178 1.67 -10.56 -25.92
C ILE A 178 1.16 -9.20 -25.43
N GLU A 179 0.16 -9.18 -24.54
CA GLU A 179 -0.34 -7.93 -23.95
C GLU A 179 0.72 -7.16 -23.17
N ARG A 180 1.53 -7.88 -22.37
CA ARG A 180 2.65 -7.26 -21.64
C ARG A 180 3.68 -6.68 -22.60
N ARG A 181 3.99 -7.38 -23.70
CA ARG A 181 4.90 -6.88 -24.75
C ARG A 181 4.34 -5.63 -25.44
N LYS A 182 3.04 -5.57 -25.75
CA LYS A 182 2.38 -4.37 -26.32
C LYS A 182 2.53 -3.15 -25.40
N LYS A 183 2.52 -3.34 -24.07
CA LYS A 183 2.64 -2.29 -23.06
C LYS A 183 4.09 -1.90 -22.73
N TYR A 184 5.10 -2.50 -23.38
CA TYR A 184 6.52 -2.24 -23.10
C TYR A 184 6.91 -0.77 -23.34
N SER A 185 6.47 -0.20 -24.47
CA SER A 185 6.64 1.23 -24.76
C SER A 185 5.39 2.00 -24.34
N ARG A 186 5.49 2.77 -23.26
CA ARG A 186 4.38 3.61 -22.77
C ARG A 186 4.38 4.95 -23.51
N ARG A 187 3.25 5.34 -24.09
CA ARG A 187 3.09 6.67 -24.70
C ARG A 187 3.15 7.72 -23.59
N ARG A 188 4.05 8.70 -23.74
CA ARG A 188 4.07 9.89 -22.88
C ARG A 188 2.91 10.81 -23.28
N THR A 189 2.22 11.38 -22.30
CA THR A 189 1.16 12.38 -22.55
C THR A 189 1.75 13.56 -23.32
N TYR A 190 1.03 14.02 -24.33
CA TYR A 190 1.40 15.24 -25.04
C TYR A 190 1.04 16.43 -24.14
N ASN A 191 1.95 17.40 -24.06
CA ASN A 191 1.73 18.65 -23.33
C ASN A 191 1.45 19.72 -24.36
N ASP A 192 0.22 20.25 -24.39
CA ASP A 192 -0.21 21.26 -25.37
C ASP A 192 0.48 22.61 -25.16
N ASP A 193 0.96 22.88 -23.94
CA ASP A 193 1.63 24.13 -23.57
C ASP A 193 3.13 24.16 -23.92
N ALA A 194 3.68 23.07 -24.47
CA ALA A 194 5.09 23.01 -24.83
C ALA A 194 5.35 23.66 -26.19
N ASP A 195 6.46 24.40 -26.31
CA ASP A 195 6.89 24.99 -27.58
C ASP A 195 7.06 23.90 -28.66
N VAL A 196 6.33 24.08 -29.77
CA VAL A 196 6.28 23.10 -30.85
C VAL A 196 7.39 23.39 -31.86
N ASP A 197 8.44 22.56 -31.85
CA ASP A 197 9.57 22.64 -32.77
C ASP A 197 9.40 21.80 -34.06
N PHE A 198 8.20 21.29 -34.33
CA PHE A 198 7.94 20.33 -35.40
C PHE A 198 6.66 20.63 -36.20
N ILE A 199 6.70 20.31 -37.50
CA ILE A 199 5.54 20.47 -38.40
C ILE A 199 4.69 19.19 -38.46
N ASN A 200 5.31 18.01 -38.30
CA ASN A 200 4.62 16.71 -38.37
C ASN A 200 5.11 15.73 -37.28
N GLU A 201 4.35 14.66 -37.02
CA GLU A 201 4.66 13.68 -35.97
C GLU A 201 5.99 12.94 -36.20
N ARG A 202 6.37 12.71 -37.47
CA ARG A 202 7.65 12.08 -37.81
C ARG A 202 8.82 12.99 -37.46
N ASN A 203 8.69 14.29 -37.71
CA ASN A 203 9.62 15.33 -37.35
C ASN A 203 9.71 15.44 -35.81
N SER A 204 8.58 15.46 -35.09
CA SER A 204 8.57 15.44 -33.62
C SER A 204 9.40 14.28 -33.04
N LYS A 205 9.24 13.07 -33.59
CA LYS A 205 10.01 11.89 -33.16
C LYS A 205 11.50 12.02 -33.50
N PHE A 206 11.83 12.66 -34.61
CA PHE A 206 13.21 12.91 -35.02
C PHE A 206 13.87 13.96 -34.12
N ASN A 207 13.22 15.10 -33.87
CA ASN A 207 13.68 16.13 -32.92
C ASN A 207 13.87 15.55 -31.52
N LYS A 208 12.91 14.74 -31.02
CA LYS A 208 13.06 14.00 -29.76
C LYS A 208 14.25 13.04 -29.76
N LYS A 209 14.60 12.45 -30.91
CA LYS A 209 15.80 11.60 -31.03
C LYS A 209 17.05 12.46 -30.93
N LEU A 210 17.13 13.58 -31.67
CA LEU A 210 18.24 14.51 -31.60
C LEU A 210 18.46 15.04 -30.18
N HIS A 211 17.39 15.48 -29.51
CA HIS A 211 17.45 15.97 -28.15
C HIS A 211 18.00 14.95 -27.14
N ARG A 212 17.74 13.64 -27.33
CA ARG A 212 18.29 12.60 -26.44
C ARG A 212 19.81 12.45 -26.54
N PHE A 213 20.39 12.69 -27.71
CA PHE A 213 21.83 12.53 -27.95
C PHE A 213 22.59 13.85 -27.81
N TYR A 214 22.03 14.94 -28.33
CA TYR A 214 22.71 16.23 -28.41
C TYR A 214 22.23 17.25 -27.39
N GLY A 215 21.07 17.04 -26.75
CA GLY A 215 20.49 18.03 -25.84
C GLY A 215 21.39 18.39 -24.66
N GLU A 216 22.20 17.44 -24.17
CA GLU A 216 23.20 17.70 -23.13
C GLU A 216 24.31 18.64 -23.64
N HIS A 217 24.78 18.43 -24.87
CA HIS A 217 25.87 19.21 -25.47
C HIS A 217 25.42 20.57 -26.02
N THR A 218 24.15 20.70 -26.43
CA THR A 218 23.59 21.93 -27.01
C THR A 218 22.78 22.75 -26.01
N ALA A 219 22.86 22.43 -24.72
CA ALA A 219 22.09 23.11 -23.67
C ALA A 219 22.39 24.61 -23.62
N GLU A 220 23.66 24.99 -23.72
CA GLU A 220 24.11 26.39 -23.73
C GLU A 220 23.59 27.16 -24.95
N ILE A 221 23.68 26.56 -26.14
CA ILE A 221 23.17 27.14 -27.38
C ILE A 221 21.66 27.38 -27.28
N LYS A 222 20.93 26.41 -26.72
CA LYS A 222 19.49 26.53 -26.52
C LYS A 222 19.15 27.68 -25.56
N GLN A 223 19.85 27.80 -24.44
CA GLN A 223 19.64 28.90 -23.51
C GLN A 223 19.96 30.26 -24.13
N ASN A 224 21.00 30.36 -24.95
CA ASN A 224 21.36 31.60 -25.64
C ASN A 224 20.27 32.01 -26.65
N LEU A 225 19.67 31.05 -27.36
CA LEU A 225 18.52 31.30 -28.23
C LEU A 225 17.29 31.79 -27.43
N GLU A 226 16.98 31.15 -26.30
CA GLU A 226 15.88 31.56 -25.41
C GLU A 226 16.11 32.94 -24.78
N ARG A 227 17.37 33.35 -24.58
CA ARG A 227 17.78 34.68 -24.10
C ARG A 227 17.89 35.74 -25.19
N GLY A 228 17.53 35.43 -26.44
CA GLY A 228 17.56 36.39 -27.53
C GLY A 228 18.95 36.59 -28.16
N THR A 229 19.77 35.54 -28.20
CA THR A 229 21.12 35.49 -28.82
C THR A 229 22.15 36.46 -28.25
N ALA A 230 21.89 37.02 -27.07
CA ALA A 230 22.89 37.74 -26.30
C ALA A 230 23.91 36.73 -25.74
N ILE A 231 25.18 36.90 -26.10
CA ILE A 231 26.33 36.21 -25.50
C ILE A 231 26.61 36.82 -24.13
#